data_AF-A0A5K1HU41-F1
#
_entry.id   AF-A0A5K1HU41-F1
#
_cell.length_a   1.000
_cell.length_b   1.000
_cell.length_c   1.000
_cell.angle_alpha   90.00
_cell.angle_beta   90.00
_cell.angle_gamma   90.00
#
_symmetry.space_group_name_H-M   'P 1'
#
loop_
_entity.id
_entity.type
_entity.pdbx_description
1 polymer ?
#
loop_
_entity_poly.entity_id
_entity_poly.type
_entity_poly.pdbx_seq_one_letter_code
_entity_poly.pdbx_strand_id
1 'polypeptide(L)'
;NSRCSSEKLGPLFSLQLGQRRAIVVSSMDLAKECFTVNDRAFAGRPQLEGWKRLGYNRAMFVFSPYGPYFLELRKIVANKLLSSQQLRLVKHIQVDEVGSLVQRLYRSCSNLEPVEMNHHLTWLAMNIVLRVVAGKRYFDLGGEGKEFREALGEFNNLVGTFTLSDAIPWLGWLDLSGHLQAMKRVHQKMDEVASAWLAEHRRKESSGAGEESDLMDVLIKELKDGHLSENHQTDAIIKATATV
;
A
#
# COMPACT_ATOMS: atom_id res chain seq x y z
N ASN A 1 -0.97 6.84 23.17
CA ASN A 1 0.10 6.33 24.07
C ASN A 1 1.43 7.08 24.01
N SER A 2 2.01 7.39 22.83
CA SER A 2 3.34 8.04 22.76
C SER A 2 3.42 9.46 23.35
N ARG A 3 2.37 10.28 23.22
CA ARG A 3 2.34 11.66 23.77
C ARG A 3 2.47 11.70 25.30
N CYS A 4 1.73 10.83 26.01
CA CYS A 4 1.78 10.75 27.48
C CYS A 4 3.15 10.27 27.99
N SER A 5 3.84 9.40 27.24
CA SER A 5 5.22 9.01 27.56
C SER A 5 6.23 10.14 27.30
N SER A 6 6.02 10.94 26.24
CA SER A 6 6.88 12.09 25.92
C SER A 6 6.83 13.17 27.00
N GLU A 7 5.69 13.38 27.65
CA GLU A 7 5.55 14.34 28.76
C GLU A 7 6.43 13.95 29.95
N LYS A 8 6.72 12.66 30.13
CA LYS A 8 7.53 12.15 31.24
C LYS A 8 8.99 11.92 30.87
N LEU A 9 9.26 11.45 29.66
CA LEU A 9 10.59 11.00 29.21
C LEU A 9 11.32 12.01 28.32
N GLY A 10 10.65 13.10 27.95
CA GLY A 10 11.18 14.12 27.05
C GLY A 10 10.86 13.88 25.56
N PRO A 11 11.33 14.78 24.68
CA PRO A 11 11.01 14.77 23.24
C PRO A 11 11.74 13.71 22.41
N LEU A 12 12.71 13.02 23.04
CA LEU A 12 13.51 11.95 22.44
C LEU A 12 13.74 10.87 23.51
N PHE A 13 13.21 9.67 23.29
CA PHE A 13 13.37 8.58 24.25
C PHE A 13 13.51 7.22 23.55
N SER A 14 14.12 6.26 24.24
CA SER A 14 14.33 4.90 23.73
C SER A 14 13.30 3.95 24.32
N LEU A 15 12.79 3.04 23.49
CA LEU A 15 11.95 1.90 23.87
C LEU A 15 12.68 0.60 23.51
N GLN A 16 12.55 -0.41 24.37
CA GLN A 16 13.06 -1.75 24.11
C GLN A 16 11.86 -2.65 23.73
N LEU A 17 11.75 -3.00 22.46
CA LEU A 17 10.71 -3.85 21.89
C LEU A 17 11.26 -5.28 21.74
N GLY A 18 11.19 -6.05 22.83
CA GLY A 18 11.86 -7.34 22.91
C GLY A 18 13.38 -7.17 22.79
N GLN A 19 13.99 -7.76 21.78
CA GLN A 19 15.42 -7.64 21.48
C GLN A 19 15.75 -6.43 20.61
N ARG A 20 14.75 -5.74 20.03
CA ARG A 20 14.97 -4.55 19.20
C ARG A 20 14.87 -3.27 20.02
N ARG A 21 15.76 -2.32 19.75
CA ARG A 21 15.66 -0.96 20.29
C ARG A 21 14.98 -0.05 19.28
N ALA A 22 14.02 0.75 19.73
CA ALA A 22 13.37 1.78 18.95
C ALA A 22 13.59 3.14 19.61
N ILE A 23 13.86 4.17 18.81
CA ILE A 23 13.93 5.56 19.30
C ILE A 23 12.64 6.25 18.88
N VAL A 24 11.98 6.90 19.84
CA VAL A 24 10.78 7.68 19.62
C VAL A 24 11.16 9.15 19.60
N VAL A 25 10.86 9.80 18.47
CA VAL A 25 10.98 11.25 18.29
C VAL A 25 9.58 11.85 18.39
N SER A 26 9.36 12.70 19.39
CA SER A 26 8.05 13.32 19.67
C SER A 26 8.07 14.84 19.60
N SER A 27 9.16 15.44 19.11
CA SER A 27 9.27 16.88 18.81
C SER A 27 9.29 17.13 17.30
N MET A 28 8.61 18.19 16.87
CA MET A 28 8.61 18.63 15.47
C MET A 28 10.00 19.05 15.01
N ASP A 29 10.79 19.72 15.86
CA ASP A 29 12.11 20.22 15.47
C ASP A 29 13.09 19.07 15.25
N LEU A 30 13.06 18.06 16.14
CA LEU A 30 13.84 16.83 15.97
C LEU A 30 13.37 16.02 14.75
N ALA A 31 12.06 15.93 14.52
CA ALA A 31 11.54 15.25 13.33
C ALA A 31 11.99 15.93 12.03
N LYS A 32 11.98 17.27 12.00
CA LYS A 32 12.53 18.04 10.87
C LYS A 32 14.00 17.72 10.65
N GLU A 33 14.81 17.70 11.70
CA GLU A 33 16.23 17.36 11.61
C GLU A 33 16.45 15.94 11.06
N CYS A 34 15.67 14.96 11.51
CA CYS A 34 15.73 13.58 11.02
C CYS A 34 15.36 13.46 9.53
N PHE A 35 14.32 14.15 9.08
CA PHE A 35 13.76 13.99 7.73
C PHE A 35 14.20 15.06 6.71
N THR A 36 15.12 15.95 7.10
CA THR A 36 15.73 16.93 6.18
C THR A 36 17.25 16.83 6.16
N VAL A 37 17.92 17.27 7.24
CA VAL A 37 19.38 17.30 7.34
C VAL A 37 19.98 15.89 7.33
N ASN A 38 19.32 14.95 8.00
CA ASN A 38 19.78 13.58 8.17
C ASN A 38 18.93 12.55 7.41
N ASP A 39 18.15 12.99 6.42
CA ASP A 39 17.14 12.19 5.72
C ASP A 39 17.65 10.82 5.25
N ARG A 40 18.88 10.76 4.71
CA ARG A 40 19.52 9.54 4.23
C ARG A 40 19.82 8.55 5.36
N ALA A 41 20.17 9.00 6.55
CA ALA A 41 20.42 8.14 7.71
C ALA A 41 19.12 7.50 8.22
N PHE A 42 17.99 8.22 8.11
CA PHE A 42 16.67 7.77 8.53
C PHE A 42 15.82 7.17 7.39
N ALA A 43 16.36 7.09 6.17
CA ALA A 43 15.65 6.54 5.03
C ALA A 43 15.44 5.02 5.11
N GLY A 44 16.21 4.34 5.95
CA GLY A 44 16.11 2.89 6.18
C GLY A 44 14.72 2.45 6.61
N ARG A 45 14.41 1.17 6.36
CA ARG A 45 13.17 0.52 6.80
C ARG A 45 13.51 -0.62 7.75
N PRO A 46 12.78 -0.79 8.87
CA PRO A 46 12.98 -1.94 9.74
C PRO A 46 12.65 -3.22 8.96
N GLN A 47 13.52 -4.22 9.09
CA GLN A 47 13.28 -5.53 8.50
C GLN A 47 12.30 -6.30 9.38
N LEU A 48 11.00 -6.04 9.18
CA LEU A 48 9.92 -6.74 9.87
C LEU A 48 9.48 -7.97 9.07
N GLU A 49 9.18 -9.05 9.77
CA GLU A 49 8.76 -10.32 9.15
C GLU A 49 7.37 -10.18 8.49
N GLY A 50 6.47 -9.41 9.09
CA GLY A 50 5.16 -9.15 8.51
C GLY A 50 5.23 -8.41 7.18
N TRP A 51 6.10 -7.40 7.08
CA TRP A 51 6.31 -6.64 5.84
C TRP A 51 6.92 -7.50 4.73
N LYS A 52 7.80 -8.44 5.09
CA LYS A 52 8.34 -9.42 4.14
C LYS A 52 7.25 -10.33 3.59
N ARG A 53 6.35 -10.83 4.45
CA ARG A 53 5.28 -11.76 4.07
C ARG A 53 4.17 -11.11 3.27
N LEU A 54 3.74 -9.92 3.70
CA LEU A 54 2.67 -9.18 3.04
C LEU A 54 3.14 -8.57 1.71
N GLY A 55 4.36 -8.03 1.67
CA GLY A 55 4.88 -7.26 0.55
C GLY A 55 5.74 -8.03 -0.43
N TYR A 56 5.35 -9.26 -0.81
CA TYR A 56 6.02 -10.02 -1.88
C TYR A 56 7.53 -10.21 -1.66
N ASN A 57 7.92 -10.63 -0.46
CA ASN A 57 9.33 -10.74 -0.08
C ASN A 57 10.11 -9.43 -0.32
N ARG A 58 9.48 -8.29 0.06
CA ARG A 58 9.99 -6.92 -0.05
C ARG A 58 10.01 -6.32 -1.47
N ALA A 59 9.32 -6.93 -2.43
CA ALA A 59 9.10 -6.29 -3.74
C ALA A 59 8.12 -5.09 -3.62
N MET A 60 7.29 -5.05 -2.58
CA MET A 60 6.49 -3.87 -2.28
C MET A 60 7.41 -2.75 -1.80
N PHE A 61 7.68 -1.76 -2.67
CA PHE A 61 8.78 -0.80 -2.44
C PHE A 61 8.64 0.01 -1.14
N VAL A 62 7.42 0.24 -0.64
CA VAL A 62 7.17 0.90 0.66
C VAL A 62 7.78 0.13 1.84
N PHE A 63 7.90 -1.19 1.70
CA PHE A 63 8.50 -2.11 2.68
C PHE A 63 9.94 -2.51 2.33
N SER A 64 10.43 -2.12 1.15
CA SER A 64 11.80 -2.42 0.73
C SER A 64 12.83 -1.62 1.54
N PRO A 65 14.00 -2.19 1.84
CA PRO A 65 15.11 -1.44 2.41
C PRO A 65 15.51 -0.29 1.48
N TYR A 66 16.01 0.81 2.05
CA TYR A 66 16.56 1.90 1.25
C TYR A 66 17.77 1.41 0.45
N GLY A 67 17.74 1.58 -0.87
CA GLY A 67 18.77 1.11 -1.78
C GLY A 67 18.42 1.40 -3.25
N PRO A 68 19.24 0.94 -4.20
CA PRO A 68 19.04 1.16 -5.63
C PRO A 68 17.64 0.77 -6.11
N TYR A 69 17.16 -0.42 -5.73
CA TYR A 69 15.82 -0.92 -6.05
C TYR A 69 14.69 0.04 -5.61
N PHE A 70 14.72 0.47 -4.34
CA PHE A 70 13.75 1.43 -3.79
C PHE A 70 13.77 2.74 -4.60
N LEU A 71 14.95 3.26 -4.92
CA LEU A 71 15.11 4.52 -5.63
C LEU A 71 14.63 4.43 -7.07
N GLU A 72 14.93 3.34 -7.76
CA GLU A 72 14.48 3.07 -9.14
C GLU A 72 12.95 2.98 -9.20
N LEU A 73 12.33 2.15 -8.37
CA LEU A 73 10.87 2.04 -8.34
C LEU A 73 10.20 3.34 -7.91
N ARG A 74 10.72 4.01 -6.88
CA ARG A 74 10.20 5.32 -6.46
C ARG A 74 10.27 6.33 -7.60
N LYS A 75 11.32 6.31 -8.41
CA LYS A 75 11.46 7.20 -9.58
C LYS A 75 10.42 6.86 -10.65
N ILE A 76 10.20 5.57 -10.94
CA ILE A 76 9.16 5.12 -11.88
C ILE A 76 7.79 5.60 -11.38
N VAL A 77 7.42 5.27 -10.14
CA VAL A 77 6.15 5.66 -9.51
C VAL A 77 5.98 7.18 -9.51
N ALA A 78 6.98 7.95 -9.07
CA ALA A 78 6.90 9.41 -9.02
C ALA A 78 6.68 10.03 -10.40
N ASN A 79 7.39 9.54 -11.43
CA ASN A 79 7.29 10.09 -12.78
C ASN A 79 6.02 9.63 -13.53
N LYS A 80 5.55 8.41 -13.25
CA LYS A 80 4.50 7.76 -14.02
C LYS A 80 3.12 7.79 -13.35
N LEU A 81 3.05 8.03 -12.04
CA LEU A 81 1.80 8.23 -11.30
C LEU A 81 1.64 9.65 -10.78
N LEU A 82 2.68 10.15 -10.12
CA LEU A 82 2.59 11.39 -9.34
C LEU A 82 3.05 12.62 -10.14
N SER A 83 3.25 12.48 -11.46
CA SER A 83 3.58 13.61 -12.31
C SER A 83 2.36 14.51 -12.52
N SER A 84 2.62 15.80 -12.73
CA SER A 84 1.56 16.79 -12.98
C SER A 84 0.69 16.44 -14.18
N GLN A 85 1.26 15.76 -15.19
CA GLN A 85 0.51 15.29 -16.35
C GLN A 85 -0.46 14.18 -15.97
N GLN A 86 -0.01 13.19 -15.18
CA GLN A 86 -0.86 12.08 -14.76
C GLN A 86 -1.91 12.50 -13.75
N LEU A 87 -1.59 13.40 -12.82
CA LEU A 87 -2.57 14.00 -11.93
C LEU A 87 -3.69 14.75 -12.68
N ARG A 88 -3.41 15.32 -13.85
CA ARG A 88 -4.44 15.92 -14.72
C ARG A 88 -5.27 14.84 -15.42
N LEU A 89 -4.61 13.77 -15.87
CA LEU A 89 -5.28 12.65 -16.54
C LEU A 89 -6.14 11.84 -15.59
N VAL A 90 -5.93 11.83 -14.27
CA VAL A 90 -6.81 11.16 -13.31
C VAL A 90 -7.88 12.10 -12.71
N LYS A 91 -7.89 13.37 -13.11
CA LYS A 91 -8.81 14.36 -12.54
C LYS A 91 -10.27 14.04 -12.87
N HIS A 92 -10.55 13.52 -14.08
CA HIS A 92 -11.91 13.08 -14.43
C HIS A 92 -12.36 11.93 -13.54
N ILE A 93 -11.47 10.99 -13.20
CA ILE A 93 -11.78 9.90 -12.26
C ILE A 93 -12.24 10.48 -10.92
N GLN A 94 -11.53 11.47 -10.38
CA GLN A 94 -11.93 12.10 -9.11
C GLN A 94 -13.31 12.77 -9.21
N VAL A 95 -13.56 13.52 -10.29
CA VAL A 95 -14.85 14.19 -10.53
C VAL A 95 -15.98 13.17 -10.66
N ASP A 96 -15.76 12.10 -11.41
CA ASP A 96 -16.72 11.02 -11.63
C ASP A 96 -17.09 10.30 -10.32
N GLU A 97 -16.08 9.95 -9.51
CA GLU A 97 -16.30 9.21 -8.26
C GLU A 97 -16.95 10.10 -7.18
N VAL A 98 -16.57 11.38 -7.12
CA VAL A 98 -17.25 12.37 -6.25
C VAL A 98 -18.69 12.57 -6.69
N GLY A 99 -18.95 12.72 -8.00
CA GLY A 99 -20.31 12.82 -8.54
C GLY A 99 -21.16 11.60 -8.19
N SER A 100 -20.57 10.40 -8.32
CA SER A 100 -21.21 9.13 -7.95
C SER A 100 -21.48 9.03 -6.44
N LEU A 101 -20.60 9.58 -5.59
CA LEU A 101 -20.85 9.67 -4.16
C LEU A 101 -22.01 10.64 -3.85
N VAL A 102 -21.98 11.85 -4.41
CA VAL A 102 -23.04 12.87 -4.20
C VAL A 102 -24.39 12.32 -4.63
N GLN A 103 -24.47 11.64 -5.78
CA GLN A 103 -25.72 11.05 -6.24
C GLN A 103 -26.24 9.96 -5.30
N ARG A 104 -25.34 9.13 -4.75
CA ARG A 104 -25.71 8.11 -3.74
C ARG A 104 -26.24 8.75 -2.47
N LEU A 105 -25.52 9.74 -1.93
CA LEU A 105 -25.94 10.47 -0.74
C LEU A 105 -27.29 11.15 -0.95
N TYR A 106 -27.48 11.83 -2.08
CA TYR A 106 -28.75 12.48 -2.42
C TYR A 106 -29.93 11.49 -2.45
N ARG A 107 -29.73 10.29 -3.01
CA ARG A 107 -30.77 9.24 -3.00
C ARG A 107 -31.08 8.76 -1.58
N SER A 108 -30.05 8.58 -0.75
CA SER A 108 -30.19 8.17 0.65
C SER A 108 -30.86 9.22 1.53
N CYS A 109 -30.73 10.52 1.21
CA CYS A 109 -31.40 11.61 1.93
C CYS A 109 -32.93 11.50 1.91
N SER A 110 -33.51 10.77 0.95
CA SER A 110 -34.97 10.53 0.88
C SER A 110 -35.53 9.86 2.14
N ASN A 111 -34.67 9.15 2.89
CA ASN A 111 -35.06 8.43 4.10
C ASN A 111 -34.87 9.25 5.40
N LEU A 112 -34.28 10.47 5.33
CA LEU A 112 -33.97 11.35 6.48
C LEU A 112 -33.12 10.72 7.61
N GLU A 113 -32.53 9.55 7.36
CA GLU A 113 -31.69 8.84 8.32
C GLU A 113 -30.24 9.37 8.34
N PRO A 114 -29.57 9.37 9.52
CA PRO A 114 -28.15 9.66 9.61
C PRO A 114 -27.31 8.73 8.72
N VAL A 115 -26.33 9.29 8.01
CA VAL A 115 -25.45 8.55 7.11
C VAL A 115 -24.06 8.42 7.72
N GLU A 116 -23.52 7.19 7.78
CA GLU A 116 -22.16 6.93 8.24
C GLU A 116 -21.11 7.32 7.17
N MET A 117 -20.55 8.52 7.28
CA MET A 117 -19.65 9.07 6.26
C MET A 117 -18.30 8.35 6.12
N ASN A 118 -17.80 7.69 7.17
CA ASN A 118 -16.51 7.00 7.13
C ASN A 118 -16.47 5.93 6.03
N HIS A 119 -17.55 5.17 5.91
CA HIS A 119 -17.66 4.12 4.90
C HIS A 119 -17.65 4.71 3.48
N HIS A 120 -18.46 5.75 3.27
CA HIS A 120 -18.56 6.46 2.00
C HIS A 120 -17.25 7.11 1.55
N LEU A 121 -16.50 7.72 2.47
CA LEU A 121 -15.21 8.34 2.19
C LEU A 121 -14.12 7.30 1.91
N THR A 122 -14.11 6.21 2.69
CA THR A 122 -13.19 5.08 2.46
C THR A 122 -13.42 4.49 1.07
N TRP A 123 -14.68 4.31 0.68
CA TRP A 123 -15.05 3.83 -0.64
C TRP A 123 -14.66 4.78 -1.77
N LEU A 124 -14.89 6.09 -1.59
CA LEU A 124 -14.48 7.09 -2.56
C LEU A 124 -12.97 7.02 -2.80
N ALA A 125 -12.18 6.98 -1.72
CA ALA A 125 -10.73 6.87 -1.81
C ALA A 125 -10.31 5.58 -2.53
N MET A 126 -10.89 4.43 -2.16
CA MET A 126 -10.55 3.14 -2.78
C MET A 126 -10.95 3.06 -4.24
N ASN A 127 -12.10 3.60 -4.64
CA ASN A 127 -12.50 3.69 -6.04
C ASN A 127 -11.51 4.52 -6.86
N ILE A 128 -11.10 5.68 -6.35
CA ILE A 128 -10.12 6.53 -7.02
C ILE A 128 -8.80 5.78 -7.18
N VAL A 129 -8.27 5.19 -6.11
CA VAL A 129 -6.99 4.45 -6.14
C VAL A 129 -7.06 3.28 -7.11
N LEU A 130 -8.08 2.41 -7.03
CA LEU A 130 -8.19 1.25 -7.90
C LEU A 130 -8.38 1.61 -9.38
N ARG A 131 -9.09 2.71 -9.68
CA ARG A 131 -9.25 3.17 -11.07
C ARG A 131 -7.94 3.70 -11.63
N VAL A 132 -7.15 4.38 -10.81
CA VAL A 132 -5.84 4.91 -11.22
C VAL A 132 -4.81 3.79 -11.39
N VAL A 133 -4.90 2.76 -10.55
CA VAL A 133 -3.86 1.72 -10.47
C VAL A 133 -4.13 0.54 -11.41
N ALA A 134 -5.38 0.11 -11.55
CA ALA A 134 -5.74 -1.10 -12.28
C ALA A 134 -7.02 -0.95 -13.13
N GLY A 135 -7.50 0.28 -13.32
CA GLY A 135 -8.74 0.55 -14.06
C GLY A 135 -10.00 -0.03 -13.40
N LYS A 136 -9.94 -0.46 -12.14
CA LYS A 136 -11.04 -1.14 -11.44
C LYS A 136 -11.79 -0.21 -10.50
N ARG A 137 -13.08 -0.46 -10.32
CA ARG A 137 -13.88 0.15 -9.24
C ARG A 137 -14.09 -0.85 -8.12
N TYR A 138 -13.92 -0.40 -6.88
CA TYR A 138 -14.10 -1.19 -5.66
C TYR A 138 -15.49 -1.84 -5.56
N PHE A 139 -16.51 -1.22 -6.16
CA PHE A 139 -17.88 -1.74 -6.24
C PHE A 139 -18.13 -2.72 -7.38
N ASP A 140 -17.41 -2.56 -8.50
CA ASP A 140 -17.66 -3.33 -9.73
C ASP A 140 -16.92 -4.67 -9.74
N LEU A 141 -16.15 -4.97 -8.68
CA LEU A 141 -15.45 -6.24 -8.49
C LEU A 141 -16.38 -7.46 -8.32
N GLY A 142 -17.71 -7.31 -8.34
CA GLY A 142 -18.65 -8.44 -8.26
C GLY A 142 -18.49 -9.29 -6.99
N GLY A 143 -18.63 -10.61 -7.13
CA GLY A 143 -18.43 -11.59 -6.04
C GLY A 143 -17.00 -11.58 -5.48
N GLU A 144 -16.00 -11.46 -6.35
CA GLU A 144 -14.56 -11.34 -6.00
C GLU A 144 -14.27 -10.06 -5.19
N GLY A 145 -15.10 -9.03 -5.39
CA GLY A 145 -15.01 -7.78 -4.65
C GLY A 145 -15.14 -7.94 -3.16
N LYS A 146 -16.03 -8.81 -2.66
CA LYS A 146 -16.17 -8.98 -1.22
C LYS A 146 -14.90 -9.54 -0.58
N GLU A 147 -14.29 -10.54 -1.21
CA GLU A 147 -13.08 -11.19 -0.72
C GLU A 147 -11.87 -10.24 -0.75
N PHE A 148 -11.73 -9.45 -1.80
CA PHE A 148 -10.69 -8.41 -1.88
C PHE A 148 -10.85 -7.38 -0.76
N ARG A 149 -12.08 -6.92 -0.49
CA ARG A 149 -12.36 -5.94 0.57
C ARG A 149 -12.02 -6.45 1.96
N GLU A 150 -12.39 -7.70 2.25
CA GLU A 150 -12.05 -8.36 3.50
C GLU A 150 -10.53 -8.55 3.63
N ALA A 151 -9.87 -9.02 2.56
CA ALA A 151 -8.41 -9.17 2.53
C ALA A 151 -7.68 -7.84 2.73
N LEU A 152 -8.15 -6.76 2.10
CA LEU A 152 -7.57 -5.43 2.25
C LEU A 152 -7.77 -4.85 3.66
N GLY A 153 -8.94 -5.09 4.27
CA GLY A 153 -9.18 -4.74 5.67
C GLY A 153 -8.25 -5.49 6.63
N GLU A 154 -8.11 -6.81 6.44
CA GLU A 154 -7.17 -7.63 7.21
C GLU A 154 -5.71 -7.21 6.97
N PHE A 155 -5.33 -6.88 5.74
CA PHE A 155 -4.00 -6.37 5.38
C PHE A 155 -3.66 -5.11 6.16
N ASN A 156 -4.57 -4.12 6.19
CA ASN A 156 -4.39 -2.87 6.92
C ASN A 156 -4.25 -3.08 8.43
N ASN A 157 -4.92 -4.08 8.99
CA ASN A 157 -4.75 -4.44 10.40
C ASN A 157 -3.39 -5.12 10.64
N LEU A 158 -2.99 -6.04 9.76
CA LEU A 158 -1.77 -6.83 9.94
C LEU A 158 -0.49 -6.07 9.63
N VAL A 159 -0.50 -5.08 8.73
CA VAL A 159 0.70 -4.32 8.35
C VAL A 159 1.30 -3.53 9.52
N GLY A 160 0.45 -3.11 10.47
CA GLY A 160 0.84 -2.40 11.69
C GLY A 160 1.22 -3.33 12.84
N THR A 161 1.07 -4.65 12.69
CA THR A 161 1.29 -5.61 13.76
C THR A 161 2.78 -5.92 13.94
N PHE A 162 3.28 -5.66 15.14
CA PHE A 162 4.62 -6.10 15.56
C PHE A 162 4.54 -7.55 16.04
N THR A 163 5.18 -8.47 15.31
CA THR A 163 5.05 -9.91 15.57
C THR A 163 6.04 -10.42 16.62
N LEU A 164 5.83 -11.63 17.13
CA LEU A 164 6.77 -12.25 18.07
C LEU A 164 8.16 -12.45 17.46
N SER A 165 8.25 -12.78 16.17
CA SER A 165 9.53 -12.91 15.47
C SER A 165 10.25 -11.56 15.31
N ASP A 166 9.52 -10.44 15.27
CA ASP A 166 10.12 -9.11 15.27
C ASP A 166 10.73 -8.76 16.63
N ALA A 167 10.07 -9.17 17.72
CA ALA A 167 10.51 -8.96 19.09
C ALA A 167 11.64 -9.91 19.50
N ILE A 168 11.50 -11.21 19.22
CA ILE A 168 12.39 -12.29 19.67
C ILE A 168 12.62 -13.24 18.47
N PRO A 169 13.62 -12.96 17.61
CA PRO A 169 13.79 -13.66 16.33
C PRO A 169 13.89 -15.19 16.43
N TRP A 170 14.56 -15.72 17.45
CA TRP A 170 14.76 -17.15 17.64
C TRP A 170 13.48 -17.90 18.09
N LEU A 171 12.44 -17.18 18.54
CA LEU A 171 11.11 -17.72 18.83
C LEU A 171 10.14 -17.56 17.65
N GLY A 172 10.61 -17.07 16.50
CA GLY A 172 9.75 -16.76 15.37
C GLY A 172 8.99 -17.95 14.78
N TRP A 173 9.44 -19.18 15.01
CA TRP A 173 8.79 -20.40 14.54
C TRP A 173 7.49 -20.74 15.27
N LEU A 174 7.27 -20.20 16.48
CA LEU A 174 6.11 -20.54 17.30
C LEU A 174 4.80 -19.91 16.82
N ASP A 175 4.85 -18.79 16.07
CA ASP A 175 3.70 -17.97 15.64
C ASP A 175 2.55 -17.94 16.67
N LEU A 176 2.85 -17.69 17.96
CA LEU A 176 1.90 -17.88 19.08
C LEU A 176 0.60 -17.08 18.93
N SER A 177 0.63 -15.97 18.18
CA SER A 177 -0.52 -15.11 17.92
C SER A 177 -1.21 -15.41 16.59
N GLY A 178 -0.72 -16.37 15.80
CA GLY A 178 -1.25 -16.73 14.47
C GLY A 178 -1.09 -15.63 13.41
N HIS A 179 -0.34 -14.56 13.70
CA HIS A 179 -0.21 -13.40 12.83
C HIS A 179 0.53 -13.75 11.54
N LEU A 180 1.57 -14.60 11.60
CA LEU A 180 2.33 -14.97 10.40
C LEU A 180 1.50 -15.85 9.47
N GLN A 181 0.66 -16.73 10.02
CA GLN A 181 -0.30 -17.51 9.25
C GLN A 181 -1.39 -16.62 8.63
N ALA A 182 -1.95 -15.66 9.39
CA ALA A 182 -2.92 -14.70 8.87
C ALA A 182 -2.33 -13.86 7.73
N MET A 183 -1.10 -13.36 7.89
CA MET A 183 -0.39 -12.60 6.86
C MET A 183 -0.19 -13.42 5.58
N LYS A 184 0.15 -14.71 5.71
CA LYS A 184 0.28 -15.60 4.54
C LYS A 184 -1.04 -15.75 3.79
N ARG A 185 -2.15 -15.97 4.50
CA ARG A 185 -3.49 -16.09 3.92
C ARG A 185 -3.92 -14.80 3.21
N VAL A 186 -3.72 -13.66 3.86
CA VAL A 186 -4.05 -12.34 3.29
C VAL A 186 -3.21 -12.05 2.06
N HIS A 187 -1.90 -12.34 2.11
CA HIS A 187 -1.02 -12.20 0.95
C HIS A 187 -1.52 -13.03 -0.23
N GLN A 188 -1.91 -14.29 -0.01
CA GLN A 188 -2.45 -15.16 -1.08
C GLN A 188 -3.71 -14.56 -1.73
N LYS A 189 -4.68 -14.10 -0.93
CA LYS A 189 -5.89 -13.47 -1.47
C LYS A 189 -5.59 -12.20 -2.29
N MET A 190 -4.69 -11.36 -1.79
CA MET A 190 -4.26 -10.15 -2.51
C MET A 190 -3.51 -10.50 -3.80
N ASP A 191 -2.68 -11.55 -3.77
CA ASP A 191 -1.91 -12.02 -4.92
C ASP A 191 -2.80 -12.62 -6.02
N GLU A 192 -3.85 -13.36 -5.65
CA GLU A 192 -4.83 -13.90 -6.59
C GLU A 192 -5.52 -12.78 -7.37
N VAL A 193 -6.00 -11.75 -6.66
CA VAL A 193 -6.66 -10.58 -7.27
C VAL A 193 -5.68 -9.79 -8.14
N ALA A 194 -4.48 -9.50 -7.65
CA ALA A 194 -3.46 -8.79 -8.43
C ALA A 194 -3.01 -9.58 -9.67
N SER A 195 -2.95 -10.91 -9.57
CA SER A 195 -2.64 -11.78 -10.70
C SER A 195 -3.74 -11.79 -11.75
N ALA A 196 -5.01 -11.77 -11.33
CA ALA A 196 -6.15 -11.64 -12.24
C ALA A 196 -6.09 -10.31 -13.01
N TRP A 197 -5.84 -9.19 -12.32
CA TRP A 197 -5.66 -7.89 -12.96
C TRP A 197 -4.48 -7.89 -13.92
N LEU A 198 -3.32 -8.42 -13.52
CA LEU A 198 -2.14 -8.47 -14.40
C LEU A 198 -2.39 -9.28 -15.67
N ALA A 199 -3.08 -10.43 -15.55
CA ALA A 199 -3.43 -11.27 -16.68
C ALA A 199 -4.40 -10.56 -17.64
N GLU A 200 -5.35 -9.81 -17.12
CA GLU A 200 -6.29 -9.01 -17.91
C GLU A 200 -5.58 -7.92 -18.71
N HIS A 201 -4.69 -7.14 -18.09
CA HIS A 201 -3.94 -6.08 -18.77
C HIS A 201 -3.03 -6.63 -19.87
N ARG A 202 -2.37 -7.78 -19.64
CA ARG A 202 -1.56 -8.45 -20.67
C ARG A 202 -2.38 -8.94 -21.87
N ARG A 203 -3.60 -9.43 -21.63
CA ARG A 203 -4.53 -9.82 -22.70
C ARG A 203 -5.04 -8.61 -23.49
N LYS A 204 -5.15 -7.46 -22.84
CA LYS A 204 -5.56 -6.20 -23.47
C LYS A 204 -4.44 -5.60 -24.33
N GLU A 205 -3.19 -5.66 -23.88
CA GLU A 205 -2.02 -5.24 -24.66
C GLU A 205 -1.93 -6.01 -26.00
N SER A 206 -2.21 -7.33 -25.98
CA SER A 206 -2.14 -8.16 -27.18
C SER A 206 -3.31 -7.97 -28.16
N SER A 207 -4.45 -7.46 -27.70
CA SER A 207 -5.62 -7.21 -28.56
C SER A 207 -5.61 -5.84 -29.23
N GLY A 208 -4.71 -4.93 -28.84
CA GLY A 208 -4.59 -3.59 -29.43
C GLY A 208 -5.76 -2.65 -29.11
N ALA A 209 -6.55 -2.95 -28.07
CA ALA A 209 -7.67 -2.12 -27.66
C ALA A 209 -7.18 -0.77 -27.11
N GLY A 210 -7.52 0.33 -27.80
CA GLY A 210 -7.12 1.71 -27.47
C GLY A 210 -7.91 2.33 -26.31
N GLU A 211 -7.91 1.68 -25.15
CA GLU A 211 -8.50 2.21 -23.92
C GLU A 211 -7.52 3.10 -23.13
N GLU A 212 -8.07 3.82 -22.15
CA GLU A 212 -7.31 4.63 -21.19
C GLU A 212 -6.30 3.75 -20.44
N SER A 213 -5.03 4.18 -20.42
CA SER A 213 -3.91 3.45 -19.81
C SER A 213 -3.82 3.75 -18.32
N ASP A 214 -3.76 2.72 -17.49
CA ASP A 214 -3.57 2.86 -16.04
C ASP A 214 -2.13 2.53 -15.61
N LEU A 215 -1.87 2.55 -14.29
CA LEU A 215 -0.55 2.26 -13.76
C LEU A 215 -0.04 0.87 -14.13
N MET A 216 -0.91 -0.14 -14.08
CA MET A 216 -0.51 -1.52 -14.32
C MET A 216 -0.02 -1.65 -15.76
N ASP A 217 -0.70 -1.02 -16.73
CA ASP A 217 -0.23 -0.92 -18.11
C ASP A 217 1.15 -0.25 -18.23
N VAL A 218 1.37 0.83 -17.46
CA VAL A 218 2.65 1.54 -17.47
C VAL A 218 3.76 0.67 -16.87
N LEU A 219 3.51 0.01 -15.74
CA LEU A 219 4.50 -0.88 -15.11
C LEU A 219 4.85 -2.07 -16.00
N ILE A 220 3.86 -2.66 -16.70
CA ILE A 220 4.09 -3.72 -17.68
C ILE A 220 5.05 -3.24 -18.78
N LYS A 221 4.83 -2.05 -19.33
CA LYS A 221 5.67 -1.48 -20.40
C LYS A 221 7.08 -1.13 -19.92
N GLU A 222 7.20 -0.44 -18.79
CA GLU A 222 8.50 0.01 -18.26
C GLU A 222 9.38 -1.16 -17.80
N LEU A 223 8.78 -2.24 -17.31
CA LEU A 223 9.49 -3.42 -16.80
C LEU A 223 9.61 -4.55 -17.83
N LYS A 224 9.16 -4.35 -19.07
CA LYS A 224 9.29 -5.33 -20.17
C LYS A 224 10.75 -5.54 -20.58
N ASP A 225 11.51 -4.45 -20.61
CA ASP A 225 12.91 -4.41 -21.06
C ASP A 225 13.89 -4.00 -19.94
N GLY A 226 13.38 -3.61 -18.77
CA GLY A 226 14.16 -3.10 -17.65
C GLY A 226 14.46 -4.17 -16.60
N HIS A 227 15.74 -4.42 -16.33
CA HIS A 227 16.17 -5.11 -15.11
C HIS A 227 16.29 -4.08 -13.98
N LEU A 228 15.45 -4.20 -12.95
CA LEU A 228 15.64 -3.47 -11.71
C LEU A 228 16.82 -4.07 -10.92
N SER A 229 17.41 -3.28 -10.05
CA SER A 229 18.60 -3.66 -9.27
C SER A 229 18.45 -4.89 -8.36
N GLU A 230 17.22 -5.39 -8.12
CA GLU A 230 16.96 -6.63 -7.37
C GLU A 230 16.32 -7.72 -8.23
N ASN A 231 16.64 -8.98 -7.94
CA ASN A 231 16.15 -10.19 -8.65
C ASN A 231 14.71 -10.57 -8.27
N HIS A 232 13.83 -9.61 -7.99
CA HIS A 232 12.41 -9.95 -7.92
C HIS A 232 11.90 -10.30 -9.31
N GLN A 233 10.98 -11.27 -9.37
CA GLN A 233 10.28 -11.53 -10.62
C GLN A 233 9.49 -10.28 -11.01
N THR A 234 9.55 -9.87 -12.28
CA THR A 234 8.84 -8.68 -12.80
C THR A 234 7.36 -8.68 -12.41
N ASP A 235 6.69 -9.83 -12.48
CA ASP A 235 5.29 -9.99 -12.08
C ASP A 235 5.08 -9.67 -10.60
N ALA A 236 5.99 -10.10 -9.72
CA ALA A 236 5.91 -9.77 -8.30
C ALA A 236 6.07 -8.26 -8.07
N ILE A 237 6.92 -7.58 -8.84
CA ILE A 237 7.13 -6.13 -8.73
C ILE A 237 5.88 -5.36 -9.20
N ILE A 238 5.31 -5.76 -10.35
CA ILE A 238 4.10 -5.12 -10.89
C ILE A 238 2.94 -5.31 -9.91
N LYS A 239 2.69 -6.56 -9.48
CA LYS A 239 1.61 -6.87 -8.53
C LYS A 239 1.81 -6.17 -7.19
N ALA A 240 3.02 -6.20 -6.63
CA ALA A 240 3.32 -5.53 -5.38
C ALA A 240 3.09 -4.02 -5.48
N THR A 241 3.55 -3.37 -6.55
CA THR A 241 3.41 -1.91 -6.74
C THR A 241 1.96 -1.51 -6.97
N ALA A 242 1.18 -2.33 -7.69
CA ALA A 242 -0.23 -2.08 -7.93
C ALA A 242 -1.13 -2.38 -6.70
N THR A 243 -0.58 -3.00 -5.66
CA THR A 243 -1.30 -3.29 -4.41
C THR A 243 -0.75 -2.53 -3.19
N VAL A 244 0.16 -1.56 -3.42
CA VAL A 244 0.65 -0.61 -2.41
C VAL A 244 -0.48 0.28 -1.90
#